data_AF-A0A968H1S2-F1
#
_entry.id   AF-A0A968H1S2-F1
#
_cell.length_a   1.000
_cell.length_b   1.000
_cell.length_c   1.000
_cell.angle_alpha   90.00
_cell.angle_beta   90.00
_cell.angle_gamma   90.00
#
_symmetry.space_group_name_H-M   'P 1'
#
loop_
_entity.id
_entity.type
_entity.pdbx_description
1 polymer ?
#
loop_
_entity_poly.entity_id
_entity_poly.type
_entity_poly.pdbx_seq_one_letter_code
_entity_poly.pdbx_strand_id
1 'polypeptide(L)' 'MATELVGTPVKRVEDRRPFSGMGRYLDEIAMPGMVHMAIVRSPYAHANIKKVDTSIARSMPGVVDVLTGADVP' A
#
# COMPACT_ATOMS: atom_id res chain seq x y z
N MET A 1 36.63 -16.18 17.50
CA MET A 1 35.54 -17.17 17.55
C MET A 1 34.26 -16.55 16.97
N ALA A 2 34.22 -16.29 15.65
CA ALA A 2 33.05 -15.75 14.96
C ALA A 2 32.69 -16.57 13.70
N THR A 3 33.34 -17.72 13.52
CA THR A 3 33.25 -18.57 12.34
C THR A 3 32.43 -19.86 12.56
N GLU A 4 32.04 -20.19 13.79
CA GLU A 4 31.35 -21.46 14.11
C GLU A 4 29.95 -21.60 13.51
N LEU A 5 29.31 -20.50 13.10
CA LEU A 5 27.96 -20.51 12.54
C LEU A 5 27.94 -20.49 11.01
N VAL A 6 29.05 -20.10 10.36
CA VAL A 6 29.14 -19.99 8.91
C VAL A 6 29.11 -21.39 8.29
N GLY A 7 28.11 -21.66 7.44
CA GLY A 7 27.91 -22.97 6.81
C GLY A 7 27.04 -23.95 7.59
N THR A 8 26.55 -23.58 8.78
CA THR A 8 25.65 -24.42 9.60
C THR A 8 24.17 -24.11 9.32
N PRO A 9 23.26 -25.10 9.34
CA PRO A 9 21.83 -24.89 9.11
C PRO A 9 21.13 -24.37 10.37
N VAL A 10 21.40 -23.12 10.74
CA VAL A 10 20.78 -22.47 11.91
C VAL A 10 19.31 -22.16 11.62
N LYS A 11 18.43 -22.39 12.60
CA LYS A 11 17.01 -21.97 12.50
C LYS A 11 16.92 -20.45 12.42
N ARG A 12 15.99 -19.93 11.61
CA ARG A 12 15.83 -18.48 11.46
C ARG A 12 15.20 -17.90 12.71
N VAL A 13 15.67 -16.71 13.11
CA VAL A 13 15.11 -15.99 14.27
C VAL A 13 13.70 -15.48 13.95
N GLU A 14 13.46 -15.15 12.69
CA GLU A 14 12.26 -14.53 12.18
C GLU A 14 11.07 -15.49 12.16
N ASP A 15 11.31 -16.81 12.04
CA ASP A 15 10.28 -17.85 11.83
C ASP A 15 9.12 -17.75 12.83
N ARG A 16 9.41 -17.45 14.10
CA ARG A 16 8.39 -17.41 15.15
C ARG A 16 7.24 -16.46 14.82
N ARG A 17 7.50 -15.27 14.28
CA ARG A 17 6.49 -14.21 14.10
C ARG A 17 5.45 -14.53 13.00
N PRO A 18 5.83 -14.82 11.73
CA PRO A 18 4.86 -15.09 10.68
C PRO A 18 4.04 -16.37 10.96
N PHE A 19 4.65 -17.41 11.52
CA PHE A 19 3.93 -18.66 11.81
C PHE A 19 2.98 -18.60 13.00
N SER A 20 3.08 -17.57 13.84
CA SER A 20 2.19 -17.38 15.00
C SER A 20 1.13 -16.30 14.79
N GLY A 21 1.03 -15.72 13.59
CA GLY A 21 0.15 -14.57 13.35
C GLY A 21 0.59 -13.29 14.07
N MET A 22 1.82 -13.26 14.62
CA MET A 22 2.43 -12.09 15.25
C MET A 22 3.34 -11.31 14.29
N GLY A 23 3.34 -11.68 13.00
CA GLY A 23 3.85 -10.81 11.95
C GLY A 23 3.07 -9.50 11.97
N ARG A 24 3.73 -8.40 11.59
CA ARG A 24 3.05 -7.14 11.31
C ARG A 24 3.46 -6.67 9.93
N TYR A 25 2.49 -6.63 9.03
CA TYR A 25 2.67 -6.16 7.66
C TYR A 25 2.01 -4.80 7.48
N LEU A 26 2.28 -4.13 6.35
CA LEU A 26 1.80 -2.76 6.12
C LEU A 26 0.28 -2.64 6.20
N ASP A 27 -0.45 -3.64 5.69
CA ASP A 27 -1.93 -3.64 5.68
C ASP A 27 -2.55 -3.90 7.06
N GLU A 28 -1.75 -4.30 8.05
CA GLU A 28 -2.19 -4.52 9.43
C GLU A 28 -1.94 -3.28 10.31
N ILE A 29 -1.38 -2.22 9.74
CA ILE A 29 -1.19 -0.96 10.45
C ILE A 29 -2.53 -0.21 10.47
N ALA A 30 -3.03 0.06 11.68
CA ALA A 30 -4.17 0.93 11.90
C ALA A 30 -3.75 2.17 12.69
N MET A 31 -4.14 3.35 12.21
CA MET A 31 -3.87 4.63 12.87
C MET A 31 -5.18 5.42 13.05
N PRO A 32 -5.34 6.19 14.14
CA PRO A 32 -6.49 7.08 14.29
C PRO A 32 -6.59 8.05 13.09
N GLY A 33 -7.78 8.11 12.47
CA GLY A 33 -8.02 8.96 11.30
C GLY A 33 -7.44 8.46 9.97
N MET A 34 -6.95 7.21 9.93
CA MET A 34 -6.48 6.60 8.68
C MET A 34 -7.59 6.54 7.63
N VAL A 35 -7.26 6.95 6.41
CA VAL A 35 -8.12 6.85 5.23
C VAL A 35 -7.51 5.88 4.22
N HIS A 36 -8.33 5.34 3.33
CA HIS A 36 -7.88 4.44 2.27
C HIS A 36 -7.85 5.16 0.92
N MET A 37 -6.95 4.75 0.04
CA MET A 37 -6.82 5.29 -1.31
C MET A 37 -7.09 4.20 -2.34
N ALA A 38 -7.83 4.56 -3.40
CA ALA A 38 -7.96 3.77 -4.61
C ALA A 38 -7.42 4.55 -5.80
N ILE A 39 -6.79 3.87 -6.75
CA ILE A 39 -6.19 4.49 -7.95
C ILE A 39 -6.98 4.06 -9.18
N VAL A 40 -7.54 5.04 -9.90
CA VAL A 40 -8.09 4.82 -11.24
C VAL A 40 -6.93 4.87 -12.24
N ARG A 41 -6.79 3.82 -13.06
CA ARG A 41 -5.67 3.67 -14.01
C ARG A 41 -6.14 3.83 -15.45
N SER A 42 -5.21 4.22 -16.33
CA SER A 42 -5.47 4.26 -17.76
C SER A 42 -5.83 2.86 -18.29
N PRO A 43 -6.92 2.72 -19.07
CA PRO A 43 -7.21 1.48 -19.80
C PRO A 43 -6.40 1.38 -21.12
N TYR A 44 -5.65 2.43 -21.48
CA TYR A 44 -4.85 2.49 -22.70
C TYR A 44 -3.36 2.51 -22.39
N ALA A 45 -2.56 1.85 -23.23
CA ALA A 45 -1.10 1.89 -23.13
C ALA A 45 -0.52 3.27 -23.44
N HIS A 46 -1.14 4.03 -24.36
CA HIS A 46 -0.76 5.40 -24.70
C HIS A 46 -1.97 6.20 -25.20
N ALA A 47 -2.27 7.32 -24.55
CA ALA A 47 -3.37 8.21 -24.92
C ALA A 47 -3.21 9.59 -24.28
N ASN A 48 -3.83 10.61 -24.88
CA ASN A 48 -4.00 11.92 -24.26
C ASN A 48 -5.23 11.93 -23.35
N ILE A 49 -5.08 12.44 -22.13
CA ILE A 49 -6.21 12.63 -21.20
C ILE A 49 -6.97 13.89 -21.62
N LYS A 50 -8.16 13.72 -22.22
CA LYS A 50 -8.99 14.86 -22.64
C LYS A 50 -9.75 15.52 -21.49
N LYS A 51 -10.27 14.71 -20.56
CA LYS A 51 -11.04 15.15 -19.40
C LYS A 51 -11.01 14.08 -18.31
N VAL A 52 -10.97 14.50 -17.06
CA VAL A 52 -11.28 13.68 -15.88
C VAL A 52 -12.42 14.37 -15.15
N ASP A 53 -13.56 13.69 -15.00
CA ASP A 53 -14.71 14.22 -14.26
C ASP A 53 -14.76 13.55 -12.88
N THR A 54 -14.54 14.34 -11.84
CA THR A 54 -14.48 13.86 -10.45
C THR A 54 -15.76 14.16 -9.66
N SER A 55 -16.75 14.83 -10.27
CA SER A 55 -17.94 15.36 -9.60
C SER A 55 -18.72 14.29 -8.83
N ILE A 56 -19.03 13.17 -9.48
CA ILE A 56 -19.77 12.07 -8.87
C ILE A 56 -18.99 11.50 -7.69
N ALA A 57 -17.73 11.11 -7.90
CA ALA A 57 -16.90 10.51 -6.86
C ALA A 57 -16.74 11.43 -5.64
N ARG A 58 -16.50 12.74 -5.86
CA ARG A 58 -16.40 13.73 -4.78
C ARG A 58 -17.69 13.89 -3.98
N SER A 59 -18.85 13.63 -4.57
CA SER A 59 -20.15 13.74 -3.89
C SER A 59 -20.57 12.46 -3.14
N MET A 60 -19.84 11.35 -3.31
CA MET A 60 -20.20 10.09 -2.67
C MET A 60 -19.94 10.13 -1.16
N PRO A 61 -20.88 9.66 -0.31
CA PRO A 61 -20.67 9.54 1.12
C PRO A 61 -19.42 8.72 1.45
N GLY A 62 -18.56 9.23 2.33
CA GLY A 62 -17.33 8.56 2.76
C GLY A 62 -16.10 8.82 1.90
N VAL A 63 -16.24 9.48 0.74
CA VAL A 63 -15.08 9.96 -0.03
C VAL A 63 -14.53 11.22 0.64
N VAL A 64 -13.26 11.15 1.01
CA VAL A 64 -12.56 12.28 1.64
C VAL A 64 -12.07 13.27 0.58
N ASP A 65 -11.48 12.78 -0.52
CA ASP A 65 -11.05 13.61 -1.64
C ASP A 65 -10.86 12.78 -2.92
N VAL A 66 -10.74 13.44 -4.08
CA VAL A 66 -10.43 12.84 -5.38
C VAL A 66 -9.37 13.67 -6.09
N LEU A 67 -8.11 13.22 -6.00
CA LEU A 67 -6.97 13.91 -6.59
C LEU A 67 -6.74 13.49 -8.04
N THR A 68 -6.31 14.44 -8.87
CA THR A 68 -5.99 14.28 -10.29
C THR A 68 -4.57 14.75 -10.57
N GLY A 69 -4.09 14.54 -11.80
CA GLY A 69 -2.79 15.09 -12.22
C GLY A 69 -2.70 16.62 -12.17
N ALA A 70 -3.83 17.34 -12.13
CA ALA A 70 -3.84 18.79 -11.99
C ALA A 70 -3.56 19.26 -10.55
N ASP A 71 -3.64 18.36 -9.57
CA ASP A 71 -3.44 18.66 -8.15
C ASP A 71 -1.99 18.40 -7.69
N VAL A 72 -1.14 17.89 -8.60
CA VAL A 72 0.27 17.53 -8.32
C VAL A 72 1.19 18.61 -8.89
N PRO A 73 2.08 19.24 -8.08
CA PRO A 73 3.02 20.28 -8.53
C PRO A 73 4.04 19.83 -9.57
#